data_AF-A0A382MHJ1-F1
#
_entry.id   AF-A0A382MHJ1-F1
#
_cell.length_a   1.000
_cell.length_b   1.000
_cell.length_c   1.000
_cell.angle_alpha   90.00
_cell.angle_beta   90.00
_cell.angle_gamma   90.00
#
_symmetry.space_group_name_H-M   'P 1'
#
loop_
_entity.id
_entity.type
_entity.pdbx_description
1 polymer ?
#
loop_
_entity_poly.entity_id
_entity_poly.type
_entity_poly.pdbx_seq_one_letter_code
_entity_poly.pdbx_strand_id
1 'polypeptide(L)'
;MTMNYDILLRGGHLIDPKNGRDSIMDLAIKDGKVAAVGPSLSGLAEKTVDISGLYITPGLVDIHLHVYGGFDAWLFPDPHCLPQGVTTCMDTGGAGYKDFEHFKDTIIASAKTRVLALLNIVGAGMIGPPEQNTTDMDPKKCAGMISRYPEYLVGSKSAHFGGPGWESAGGAIKAARISETITMMDFSPKPTRTYEELLARLSPGDIHTHCYSTRTPLMDEDDQVQKYVWAARERGI
;
A
#
# COMPACT_ATOMS: atom_id res chain seq x y z
N MET A 1 24.50 29.39 -22.73
CA MET A 1 24.41 27.95 -23.04
C MET A 1 23.07 27.46 -22.51
N THR A 2 22.32 26.67 -23.29
CA THR A 2 21.02 26.14 -22.89
C THR A 2 21.22 24.91 -21.99
N MET A 3 20.57 24.88 -20.83
CA MET A 3 20.57 23.70 -19.96
C MET A 3 19.67 22.62 -20.57
N ASN A 4 20.20 21.40 -20.71
CA ASN A 4 19.46 20.25 -21.24
C ASN A 4 18.59 19.60 -20.15
N TYR A 5 19.06 19.63 -18.90
CA TYR A 5 18.46 18.93 -17.77
C TYR A 5 18.40 19.82 -16.52
N ASP A 6 17.54 19.49 -15.57
CA ASP A 6 17.51 20.16 -14.27
C ASP A 6 18.49 19.46 -13.32
N ILE A 7 18.47 18.12 -13.29
CA ILE A 7 19.38 17.29 -12.49
C ILE A 7 20.02 16.23 -13.39
N LEU A 8 21.32 16.03 -13.22
CA LEU A 8 22.07 14.92 -13.82
C LEU A 8 22.84 14.17 -12.73
N LEU A 9 22.44 12.92 -12.50
CA LEU A 9 23.12 12.00 -11.61
C LEU A 9 24.12 11.18 -12.42
N ARG A 10 25.38 11.11 -11.96
CA ARG A 10 26.48 10.47 -12.68
C ARG A 10 26.96 9.19 -11.99
N GLY A 11 27.14 8.12 -12.76
CA GLY A 11 27.86 6.92 -12.33
C GLY A 11 27.19 6.07 -11.23
N GLY A 12 25.88 6.20 -11.02
CA GLY A 12 25.17 5.43 -10.00
C GLY A 12 24.82 4.02 -10.47
N HIS A 13 24.75 3.06 -9.55
CA HIS A 13 24.25 1.71 -9.86
C HIS A 13 22.72 1.74 -9.94
N LEU A 14 22.20 1.81 -11.17
CA LEU A 14 20.76 1.90 -11.41
C LEU A 14 20.11 0.52 -11.37
N ILE A 15 19.11 0.38 -10.50
CA ILE A 15 18.19 -0.75 -10.43
C ILE A 15 16.87 -0.31 -11.07
N ASP A 16 16.52 -0.89 -12.22
CA ASP A 16 15.26 -0.64 -12.92
C ASP A 16 14.76 -1.94 -13.55
N PRO A 17 14.09 -2.80 -12.76
CA PRO A 17 13.66 -4.13 -13.20
C PRO A 17 12.68 -4.08 -14.37
N LYS A 18 11.81 -3.06 -14.42
CA LYS A 18 10.81 -2.89 -15.49
C LYS A 18 11.47 -2.78 -16.87
N ASN A 19 12.65 -2.15 -16.94
CA ASN A 19 13.41 -2.00 -18.17
C ASN A 19 14.64 -2.92 -18.23
N GLY A 20 14.77 -3.89 -17.31
CA GLY A 20 15.86 -4.87 -17.29
C GLY A 20 17.25 -4.26 -17.05
N ARG A 21 17.34 -3.20 -16.23
CA ARG A 21 18.62 -2.53 -15.93
C ARG A 21 19.07 -2.83 -14.51
N ASP A 22 20.33 -3.23 -14.41
CA ASP A 22 21.05 -3.49 -13.17
C ASP A 22 22.54 -3.23 -13.45
N SER A 23 22.91 -1.95 -13.56
CA SER A 23 24.27 -1.56 -13.95
C SER A 23 24.58 -0.10 -13.63
N ILE A 24 25.86 0.26 -13.72
CA ILE A 24 26.33 1.66 -13.58
C ILE A 24 25.82 2.50 -14.75
N MET A 25 25.08 3.57 -14.44
CA MET A 25 24.49 4.48 -15.42
C MET A 25 24.39 5.91 -14.87
N ASP A 26 24.28 6.86 -15.80
CA ASP A 26 23.82 8.21 -15.54
C ASP A 26 22.30 8.29 -15.69
N LEU A 27 21.68 9.17 -14.91
CA LEU A 27 20.24 9.45 -14.94
C LEU A 27 19.99 10.96 -14.98
N ALA A 28 19.27 11.42 -16.01
CA ALA A 28 18.92 12.82 -16.19
C ALA A 28 17.44 13.07 -15.90
N ILE A 29 17.14 14.18 -15.23
CA ILE A 29 15.79 14.62 -14.88
C ILE A 29 15.53 15.98 -15.53
N LYS A 30 14.35 16.11 -16.15
CA LYS A 30 13.84 17.37 -16.70
C LYS A 30 12.34 17.51 -16.40
N ASP A 31 11.94 18.67 -15.90
CA ASP A 31 10.55 19.01 -15.57
C ASP A 31 9.89 17.95 -14.67
N GLY A 32 10.65 17.47 -13.67
CA GLY A 32 10.21 16.46 -12.70
C GLY A 32 10.08 15.03 -13.26
N LYS A 33 10.54 14.76 -14.49
CA LYS A 33 10.49 13.44 -15.13
C LYS A 33 11.88 12.94 -15.50
N VAL A 34 12.04 11.62 -15.56
CA VAL A 34 13.25 11.00 -16.12
C VAL A 34 13.31 11.32 -17.61
N ALA A 35 14.32 12.09 -18.01
CA ALA A 35 14.52 12.55 -19.37
C ALA A 35 15.42 11.61 -20.18
N ALA A 36 16.45 11.05 -19.54
CA ALA A 36 17.36 10.11 -20.16
C ALA A 36 18.04 9.19 -19.13
N VAL A 37 18.41 8.00 -19.58
CA VAL A 37 19.18 7.02 -18.82
C VAL A 37 20.21 6.40 -19.76
N GLY A 38 21.47 6.32 -19.36
CA GLY A 38 22.51 5.72 -20.20
C GLY A 38 23.87 5.67 -19.52
N PRO A 39 24.85 4.94 -20.07
CA PRO A 39 26.15 4.72 -19.42
C PRO A 39 27.01 6.00 -19.29
N SER A 40 26.78 7.00 -20.16
CA SER A 40 27.48 8.28 -20.13
C SER A 40 26.65 9.31 -20.89
N LEU A 41 25.86 10.10 -20.17
CA LEU A 41 24.98 11.10 -20.80
C LEU A 41 25.74 12.39 -21.13
N SER A 42 25.50 12.96 -22.32
CA SER A 42 26.02 14.27 -22.71
C SER A 42 24.99 15.36 -22.39
N GLY A 43 25.43 16.58 -22.11
CA GLY A 43 24.56 17.74 -21.91
C GLY A 43 24.87 18.50 -20.62
N LEU A 44 24.36 19.72 -20.55
CA LEU A 44 24.47 20.57 -19.36
C LEU A 44 23.23 20.38 -18.48
N ALA A 45 23.44 20.34 -17.17
CA ALA A 45 22.36 20.31 -16.18
C ALA A 45 22.52 21.47 -15.19
N GLU A 46 21.42 21.99 -14.67
CA GLU A 46 21.47 23.00 -13.59
C GLU A 46 22.19 22.46 -12.35
N LYS A 47 21.99 21.17 -12.04
CA LYS A 47 22.70 20.47 -10.99
C LYS A 47 23.25 19.13 -11.50
N THR A 48 24.56 18.94 -11.42
CA THR A 48 25.20 17.64 -11.66
C THR A 48 25.72 17.09 -10.33
N VAL A 49 25.47 15.82 -10.06
CA VAL A 49 25.89 15.13 -8.83
C VAL A 49 26.58 13.82 -9.20
N ASP A 50 27.81 13.62 -8.74
CA ASP A 50 28.48 12.31 -8.80
C ASP A 50 27.97 11.44 -7.65
N ILE A 51 27.46 10.28 -8.01
CA ILE A 51 26.89 9.29 -7.08
C ILE A 51 27.56 7.92 -7.28
N SER A 52 28.81 7.92 -7.76
CA SER A 52 29.61 6.71 -7.91
C SER A 52 29.67 5.90 -6.61
N GLY A 53 29.45 4.58 -6.73
CA GLY A 53 29.41 3.67 -5.58
C GLY A 53 28.09 3.69 -4.79
N LEU A 54 27.10 4.50 -5.21
CA LEU A 54 25.75 4.52 -4.64
C LEU A 54 24.75 3.85 -5.57
N TYR A 55 23.63 3.40 -4.99
CA TYR A 55 22.51 2.85 -5.75
C TYR A 55 21.49 3.93 -6.11
N ILE A 56 20.88 3.78 -7.29
CA ILE A 56 19.67 4.48 -7.70
C ILE A 56 18.57 3.44 -7.82
N THR A 57 17.51 3.57 -7.03
CA THR A 57 16.34 2.71 -7.09
C THR A 57 15.12 3.52 -7.49
N PRO A 58 14.01 2.89 -7.93
CA PRO A 58 12.71 3.52 -7.85
C PRO A 58 12.46 3.93 -6.40
N GLY A 59 11.72 5.01 -6.19
CA GLY A 59 11.32 5.41 -4.85
C GLY A 59 10.56 4.28 -4.17
N LEU A 60 10.84 4.05 -2.87
CA LEU A 60 10.25 2.93 -2.15
C LEU A 60 8.74 3.13 -2.00
N VAL A 61 8.01 2.00 -1.96
CA VAL A 61 6.57 1.95 -1.76
C VAL A 61 6.29 1.20 -0.47
N ASP A 62 5.75 1.89 0.52
CA ASP A 62 5.26 1.26 1.75
C ASP A 62 3.77 0.93 1.59
N ILE A 63 3.45 -0.36 1.56
CA ILE A 63 2.09 -0.84 1.32
C ILE A 63 1.28 -0.99 2.62
N HIS A 64 1.84 -0.71 3.79
CA HIS A 64 1.13 -0.85 5.06
C HIS A 64 1.52 0.22 6.07
N LEU A 65 0.83 1.36 6.01
CA LEU A 65 0.96 2.45 6.95
C LEU A 65 -0.42 2.87 7.47
N HIS A 66 -0.43 3.65 8.55
CA HIS A 66 -1.62 4.35 9.03
C HIS A 66 -1.32 5.84 9.16
N VAL A 67 -1.86 6.62 8.23
CA VAL A 67 -1.68 8.07 8.18
C VAL A 67 -2.96 8.84 8.46
N TYR A 68 -3.99 8.13 8.94
CA TYR A 68 -5.27 8.68 9.35
C TYR A 68 -5.93 7.81 10.42
N GLY A 69 -6.88 8.38 11.18
CA GLY A 69 -7.66 7.65 12.19
C GLY A 69 -7.48 8.18 13.62
N GLY A 70 -6.40 8.92 13.91
CA GLY A 70 -6.22 9.60 15.20
C GLY A 70 -5.97 8.68 16.40
N PHE A 71 -5.70 7.39 16.17
CA PHE A 71 -5.31 6.42 17.21
C PHE A 71 -3.81 6.54 17.52
N ASP A 72 -3.36 6.11 18.70
CA ASP A 72 -2.03 6.44 19.25
C ASP A 72 -0.80 6.18 18.33
N ALA A 73 -0.91 5.29 17.34
CA ALA A 73 0.20 4.94 16.43
C ALA A 73 0.02 5.47 14.99
N TRP A 74 -0.96 6.34 14.72
CA TRP A 74 -1.06 7.02 13.43
C TRP A 74 0.04 8.08 13.26
N LEU A 75 0.45 8.35 12.02
CA LEU A 75 1.61 9.21 11.71
C LEU A 75 1.32 10.17 10.55
N PHE A 76 2.05 11.27 10.47
CA PHE A 76 2.07 12.09 9.25
C PHE A 76 2.94 11.44 8.17
N PRO A 77 2.51 11.43 6.89
CA PRO A 77 3.20 10.70 5.83
C PRO A 77 4.61 11.23 5.57
N ASP A 78 4.77 12.55 5.39
CA ASP A 78 6.06 13.15 5.00
C ASP A 78 7.21 12.93 5.98
N PRO A 79 7.07 13.18 7.31
CA PRO A 79 8.15 12.96 8.25
C PRO A 79 8.47 11.48 8.45
N HIS A 80 7.55 10.57 8.13
CA HIS A 80 7.79 9.14 8.21
C HIS A 80 8.43 8.58 6.93
N CYS A 81 7.92 8.95 5.76
CA CYS A 81 8.25 8.31 4.50
C CYS A 81 9.53 8.88 3.86
N LEU A 82 9.60 10.21 3.67
CA LEU A 82 10.65 10.83 2.88
C LEU A 82 12.07 10.62 3.44
N PRO A 83 12.31 10.70 4.77
CA PRO A 83 13.63 10.40 5.33
C PRO A 83 14.09 8.97 5.12
N GLN A 84 13.17 8.05 4.85
CA GLN A 84 13.44 6.62 4.63
C GLN A 84 13.48 6.26 3.13
N GLY A 85 13.41 7.24 2.22
CA GLY A 85 13.37 7.00 0.78
C GLY A 85 12.04 6.45 0.27
N VAL A 86 10.99 6.48 1.10
CA VAL A 86 9.62 6.10 0.71
C VAL A 86 8.96 7.29 0.03
N THR A 87 8.64 7.11 -1.25
CA THR A 87 7.99 8.16 -2.07
C THR A 87 6.49 7.94 -2.23
N THR A 88 6.01 6.74 -1.93
CA THR A 88 4.59 6.38 -1.97
C THR A 88 4.26 5.50 -0.77
N CYS A 89 3.17 5.81 -0.08
CA CYS A 89 2.66 4.98 1.02
C CYS A 89 1.19 4.65 0.80
N MET A 90 0.71 3.58 1.44
CA MET A 90 -0.68 3.19 1.45
C MET A 90 -1.24 3.20 2.87
N ASP A 91 -2.22 4.07 3.13
CA ASP A 91 -3.02 4.01 4.35
C ASP A 91 -3.88 2.74 4.34
N THR A 92 -3.87 1.98 5.43
CA THR A 92 -4.51 0.66 5.49
C THR A 92 -5.73 0.64 6.41
N GLY A 93 -6.74 1.41 6.03
CA GLY A 93 -8.05 1.43 6.71
C GLY A 93 -8.15 2.44 7.83
N GLY A 94 -7.31 3.48 7.84
CA GLY A 94 -7.46 4.60 8.75
C GLY A 94 -8.82 5.27 8.59
N ALA A 95 -9.24 5.49 7.33
CA ALA A 95 -10.57 6.01 6.99
C ALA A 95 -11.55 4.90 6.57
N GLY A 96 -12.82 5.07 6.93
CA GLY A 96 -13.95 4.39 6.29
C GLY A 96 -14.74 5.34 5.38
N TYR A 97 -15.88 4.88 4.85
CA TYR A 97 -16.67 5.65 3.88
C TYR A 97 -17.26 6.96 4.43
N LYS A 98 -17.29 7.17 5.75
CA LYS A 98 -17.82 8.40 6.35
C LYS A 98 -16.81 9.55 6.37
N ASP A 99 -15.53 9.21 6.42
CA ASP A 99 -14.47 10.17 6.79
C ASP A 99 -13.36 10.29 5.73
N PHE A 100 -13.46 9.56 4.61
CA PHE A 100 -12.43 9.60 3.56
C PHE A 100 -12.23 10.99 2.96
N GLU A 101 -13.29 11.77 2.74
CA GLU A 101 -13.16 13.11 2.16
C GLU A 101 -12.36 14.03 3.10
N HIS A 102 -12.57 13.92 4.41
CA HIS A 102 -11.77 14.63 5.41
C HIS A 102 -10.31 14.16 5.41
N PHE A 103 -10.06 12.85 5.33
CA PHE A 103 -8.71 12.31 5.17
C PHE A 103 -8.00 12.88 3.93
N LYS A 104 -8.69 12.89 2.79
CA LYS A 104 -8.19 13.43 1.53
C LYS A 104 -7.81 14.90 1.68
N ASP A 105 -8.69 15.72 2.26
CA ASP A 105 -8.50 17.17 2.34
C ASP A 105 -7.45 17.57 3.39
N THR A 106 -7.31 16.82 4.48
CA THR A 106 -6.42 17.18 5.59
C THR A 106 -5.04 16.56 5.52
N ILE A 107 -4.92 15.34 4.98
CA ILE A 107 -3.65 14.60 4.94
C ILE A 107 -3.16 14.42 3.50
N ILE A 108 -3.97 13.84 2.61
CA ILE A 108 -3.50 13.50 1.25
C ILE A 108 -3.14 14.76 0.46
N ALA A 109 -4.00 15.79 0.50
CA ALA A 109 -3.82 17.01 -0.26
C ALA A 109 -2.60 17.85 0.17
N SER A 110 -2.13 17.67 1.42
CA SER A 110 -1.00 18.41 1.98
C SER A 110 0.33 17.64 1.91
N ALA A 111 0.28 16.34 1.63
CA ALA A 111 1.45 15.47 1.60
C ALA A 111 2.29 15.66 0.33
N LYS A 112 3.62 15.69 0.49
CA LYS A 112 4.56 15.54 -0.62
C LYS A 112 4.71 14.07 -1.03
N THR A 113 4.64 13.17 -0.05
CA THR A 113 4.59 11.72 -0.26
C THR A 113 3.29 11.39 -1.00
N ARG A 114 3.35 10.53 -2.02
CA ARG A 114 2.13 10.06 -2.67
C ARG A 114 1.40 9.12 -1.71
N VAL A 115 0.20 9.51 -1.29
CA VAL A 115 -0.64 8.69 -0.38
C VAL A 115 -1.74 8.01 -1.18
N LEU A 116 -1.73 6.68 -1.19
CA LEU A 116 -2.86 5.84 -1.58
C LEU A 116 -3.56 5.31 -0.33
N ALA A 117 -4.75 4.73 -0.46
CA ALA A 117 -5.43 4.14 0.68
C ALA A 117 -6.32 2.95 0.32
N LEU A 118 -6.46 2.05 1.30
CA LEU A 118 -7.49 1.03 1.37
C LEU A 118 -8.57 1.50 2.33
N LEU A 119 -9.81 1.52 1.87
CA LEU A 119 -10.93 2.02 2.65
C LEU A 119 -11.42 0.95 3.63
N ASN A 120 -11.50 1.28 4.91
CA ASN A 120 -12.01 0.36 5.93
C ASN A 120 -13.47 0.01 5.65
N ILE A 121 -13.83 -1.26 5.87
CA ILE A 121 -15.22 -1.72 5.77
C ILE A 121 -16.10 -1.09 6.86
N VAL A 122 -15.55 -0.81 8.04
CA VAL A 122 -16.26 -0.02 9.06
C VAL A 122 -16.31 1.43 8.62
N GLY A 123 -17.50 2.02 8.55
CA GLY A 123 -17.70 3.36 8.03
C GLY A 123 -16.88 4.47 8.68
N ALA A 124 -16.65 4.40 10.00
CA ALA A 124 -15.78 5.32 10.73
C ALA A 124 -14.27 5.05 10.56
N GLY A 125 -13.89 3.91 9.96
CA GLY A 125 -12.50 3.47 9.93
C GLY A 125 -11.94 3.24 11.32
N MET A 126 -10.70 3.69 11.53
CA MET A 126 -10.00 3.63 12.81
C MET A 126 -10.26 4.86 13.69
N ILE A 127 -11.23 5.71 13.33
CA ILE A 127 -11.62 6.84 14.17
C ILE A 127 -12.49 6.35 15.32
N GLY A 128 -12.00 6.56 16.54
CA GLY A 128 -12.74 6.29 17.76
C GLY A 128 -12.68 4.82 18.18
N PRO A 129 -13.81 4.16 18.52
CA PRO A 129 -13.79 2.78 19.00
C PRO A 129 -13.22 1.79 17.97
N PRO A 130 -12.66 0.65 18.42
CA PRO A 130 -12.20 -0.41 17.53
C PRO A 130 -13.27 -0.86 16.54
N GLU A 131 -12.84 -1.43 15.41
CA GLU A 131 -13.61 -1.77 14.22
C GLU A 131 -14.59 -2.94 14.43
N GLN A 132 -15.51 -2.80 15.37
CA GLN A 132 -16.47 -3.82 15.79
C GLN A 132 -17.91 -3.50 15.38
N ASN A 133 -18.20 -2.27 14.94
CA ASN A 133 -19.56 -1.86 14.61
C ASN A 133 -20.03 -2.47 13.29
N THR A 134 -20.66 -3.65 13.36
CA THR A 134 -21.18 -4.38 12.20
C THR A 134 -22.33 -3.66 11.50
N THR A 135 -23.09 -2.81 12.20
CA THR A 135 -24.15 -2.00 11.57
C THR A 135 -23.59 -0.95 10.60
N ASP A 136 -22.29 -0.68 10.71
CA ASP A 136 -21.56 0.27 9.88
C ASP A 136 -20.72 -0.40 8.79
N MET A 137 -20.76 -1.72 8.69
CA MET A 137 -20.05 -2.50 7.68
C MET A 137 -20.93 -2.66 6.43
N ASP A 138 -20.98 -1.61 5.60
CA ASP A 138 -21.77 -1.60 4.37
C ASP A 138 -20.88 -1.69 3.11
N PRO A 139 -20.84 -2.86 2.45
CA PRO A 139 -20.00 -3.06 1.27
C PRO A 139 -20.35 -2.16 0.09
N LYS A 140 -21.61 -1.75 -0.06
CA LYS A 140 -22.03 -0.89 -1.18
C LYS A 140 -21.56 0.54 -0.97
N LYS A 141 -21.65 1.05 0.26
CA LYS A 141 -21.15 2.39 0.60
C LYS A 141 -19.62 2.44 0.52
N CYS A 142 -18.95 1.42 1.03
CA CYS A 142 -17.49 1.28 0.92
C CYS A 142 -17.06 1.28 -0.55
N ALA A 143 -17.64 0.40 -1.38
CA ALA A 143 -17.34 0.34 -2.81
C ALA A 143 -17.67 1.63 -3.56
N GLY A 144 -18.81 2.26 -3.25
CA GLY A 144 -19.21 3.52 -3.86
C GLY A 144 -18.25 4.68 -3.56
N MET A 145 -17.64 4.69 -2.37
CA MET A 145 -16.59 5.66 -2.03
C MET A 145 -15.29 5.35 -2.77
N ILE A 146 -14.88 4.07 -2.85
CA ILE A 146 -13.71 3.64 -3.63
C ILE A 146 -13.83 4.08 -5.09
N SER A 147 -14.96 3.79 -5.74
CA SER A 147 -15.20 4.15 -7.14
C SER A 147 -15.31 5.66 -7.38
N ARG A 148 -15.59 6.47 -6.34
CA ARG A 148 -15.66 7.93 -6.44
C ARG A 148 -14.27 8.57 -6.53
N TYR A 149 -13.26 7.95 -5.92
CA TYR A 149 -11.90 8.49 -5.81
C TYR A 149 -10.84 7.48 -6.25
N PRO A 150 -10.89 6.95 -7.49
CA PRO A 150 -10.01 5.89 -7.96
C PRO A 150 -8.53 6.31 -8.01
N GLU A 151 -8.24 7.60 -7.98
CA GLU A 151 -6.88 8.14 -7.94
C GLU A 151 -6.21 8.02 -6.55
N TYR A 152 -7.00 7.81 -5.50
CA TYR A 152 -6.53 7.68 -4.11
C TYR A 152 -6.87 6.32 -3.49
N LEU A 153 -8.07 5.80 -3.78
CA LEU A 153 -8.60 4.58 -3.18
C LEU A 153 -8.36 3.39 -4.09
N VAL A 154 -7.49 2.48 -3.66
CA VAL A 154 -7.06 1.32 -4.45
C VAL A 154 -7.70 0.01 -4.01
N GLY A 155 -8.58 0.04 -3.00
CA GLY A 155 -9.21 -1.17 -2.47
C GLY A 155 -9.92 -0.97 -1.14
N SER A 156 -10.38 -2.09 -0.58
CA SER A 156 -10.99 -2.13 0.75
C SER A 156 -10.05 -2.77 1.79
N LYS A 157 -10.34 -2.53 3.06
CA LYS A 157 -9.61 -3.09 4.20
C LYS A 157 -10.58 -3.68 5.22
N SER A 158 -10.22 -4.87 5.73
CA SER A 158 -10.74 -5.38 7.00
C SER A 158 -9.63 -5.32 8.05
N ALA A 159 -9.93 -4.82 9.25
CA ALA A 159 -8.96 -4.72 10.34
C ALA A 159 -9.63 -4.95 11.70
N HIS A 160 -8.83 -5.42 12.66
CA HIS A 160 -9.11 -5.52 14.11
C HIS A 160 -10.43 -6.19 14.53
N PHE A 161 -11.16 -6.87 13.65
CA PHE A 161 -12.48 -7.40 13.97
C PHE A 161 -12.41 -8.67 14.84
N GLY A 162 -13.06 -8.61 16.01
CA GLY A 162 -13.08 -9.68 17.01
C GLY A 162 -14.33 -10.57 16.96
N GLY A 163 -15.36 -10.19 16.20
CA GLY A 163 -16.64 -10.91 16.14
C GLY A 163 -16.52 -12.33 15.56
N PRO A 164 -17.51 -13.21 15.75
CA PRO A 164 -17.43 -14.60 15.31
C PRO A 164 -17.65 -14.77 13.80
N GLY A 165 -18.27 -13.81 13.13
CA GLY A 165 -18.72 -13.91 11.75
C GLY A 165 -17.81 -13.24 10.72
N TRP A 166 -18.31 -13.20 9.49
CA TRP A 166 -17.62 -12.69 8.30
C TRP A 166 -17.99 -11.25 7.96
N GLU A 167 -18.64 -10.51 8.86
CA GLU A 167 -19.15 -9.16 8.62
C GLU A 167 -18.04 -8.23 8.11
N SER A 168 -16.88 -8.25 8.77
CA SER A 168 -15.74 -7.43 8.39
C SER A 168 -15.02 -7.96 7.15
N ALA A 169 -14.41 -9.15 7.22
CA ALA A 169 -13.62 -9.70 6.11
C ALA A 169 -14.47 -9.96 4.85
N GLY A 170 -15.64 -10.59 5.01
CA GLY A 170 -16.57 -10.83 3.91
C GLY A 170 -17.16 -9.53 3.36
N GLY A 171 -17.42 -8.54 4.21
CA GLY A 171 -17.85 -7.21 3.77
C GLY A 171 -16.80 -6.49 2.94
N ALA A 172 -15.54 -6.50 3.38
CA ALA A 172 -14.41 -5.92 2.65
C ALA A 172 -14.18 -6.61 1.30
N ILE A 173 -14.18 -7.95 1.26
CA ILE A 173 -14.10 -8.72 0.02
C ILE A 173 -15.23 -8.32 -0.93
N LYS A 174 -16.47 -8.27 -0.42
CA LYS A 174 -17.63 -7.87 -1.24
C LYS A 174 -17.49 -6.45 -1.77
N ALA A 175 -16.98 -5.51 -0.97
CA ALA A 175 -16.75 -4.14 -1.42
C ALA A 175 -15.75 -4.11 -2.58
N ALA A 176 -14.60 -4.78 -2.43
CA ALA A 176 -13.57 -4.87 -3.46
C ALA A 176 -14.07 -5.49 -4.76
N ARG A 177 -14.94 -6.51 -4.69
CA ARG A 177 -15.57 -7.09 -5.89
C ARG A 177 -16.55 -6.12 -6.55
N ILE A 178 -17.30 -5.33 -5.79
CA ILE A 178 -18.22 -4.31 -6.34
C ILE A 178 -17.44 -3.16 -7.00
N SER A 179 -16.33 -2.73 -6.40
CA SER A 179 -15.51 -1.64 -6.92
C SER A 179 -14.45 -2.08 -7.94
N GLU A 180 -14.36 -3.37 -8.27
CA GLU A 180 -13.35 -3.95 -9.17
C GLU A 180 -11.91 -3.64 -8.72
N THR A 181 -11.67 -3.71 -7.41
CA THR A 181 -10.38 -3.44 -6.78
C THR A 181 -9.90 -4.61 -5.91
N ILE A 182 -8.74 -4.45 -5.28
CA ILE A 182 -8.19 -5.42 -4.32
C ILE A 182 -8.78 -5.22 -2.92
N THR A 183 -8.58 -6.20 -2.05
CA THR A 183 -8.79 -6.03 -0.61
C THR A 183 -7.58 -6.48 0.19
N MET A 184 -7.35 -5.86 1.34
CA MET A 184 -6.34 -6.32 2.31
C MET A 184 -6.99 -6.81 3.61
N MET A 185 -6.54 -7.96 4.10
CA MET A 185 -7.02 -8.59 5.32
C MET A 185 -5.98 -8.47 6.44
N ASP A 186 -6.36 -7.77 7.50
CA ASP A 186 -5.83 -8.03 8.85
C ASP A 186 -6.88 -8.85 9.59
N PHE A 187 -6.58 -10.13 9.80
CA PHE A 187 -7.56 -11.12 10.20
C PHE A 187 -7.07 -11.93 11.40
N SER A 188 -7.85 -11.89 12.48
CA SER A 188 -7.65 -12.77 13.64
C SER A 188 -8.55 -14.02 13.48
N PRO A 189 -7.98 -15.21 13.25
CA PRO A 189 -8.78 -16.42 13.04
C PRO A 189 -9.55 -16.83 14.31
N LYS A 190 -10.70 -17.47 14.10
CA LYS A 190 -11.55 -18.05 15.16
C LYS A 190 -12.04 -19.43 14.73
N PRO A 191 -12.52 -20.28 15.66
CA PRO A 191 -13.13 -21.56 15.30
C PRO A 191 -14.28 -21.43 14.28
N THR A 192 -14.97 -20.29 14.25
CA THR A 192 -16.09 -20.01 13.33
C THR A 192 -15.69 -19.37 12.00
N ARG A 193 -14.41 -18.99 11.85
CA ARG A 193 -13.85 -18.34 10.66
C ARG A 193 -12.34 -18.55 10.62
N THR A 194 -11.96 -19.63 9.96
CA THR A 194 -10.57 -20.09 9.93
C THR A 194 -9.73 -19.27 8.96
N TYR A 195 -8.41 -19.37 9.10
CA TYR A 195 -7.48 -18.70 8.18
C TYR A 195 -7.48 -19.34 6.79
N GLU A 196 -7.64 -20.67 6.72
CA GLU A 196 -7.81 -21.41 5.46
C GLU A 196 -9.04 -20.92 4.69
N GLU A 197 -10.19 -20.79 5.37
CA GLU A 197 -11.41 -20.24 4.75
C GLU A 197 -11.22 -18.79 4.30
N LEU A 198 -10.46 -17.98 5.04
CA LEU A 198 -10.14 -16.62 4.62
C LEU A 198 -9.40 -16.65 3.28
N LEU A 199 -8.27 -17.37 3.22
CA LEU A 199 -7.45 -17.43 2.02
C LEU A 199 -8.25 -18.01 0.85
N ALA A 200 -9.10 -19.03 1.08
CA ALA A 200 -9.97 -19.60 0.05
C ALA A 200 -10.94 -18.56 -0.56
N ARG A 201 -11.39 -17.57 0.22
CA ARG A 201 -12.30 -16.50 -0.22
C ARG A 201 -11.60 -15.35 -0.96
N LEU A 202 -10.28 -15.22 -0.84
CA LEU A 202 -9.51 -14.17 -1.53
C LEU A 202 -9.34 -14.51 -3.02
N SER A 203 -9.23 -13.47 -3.84
CA SER A 203 -9.03 -13.52 -5.30
C SER A 203 -7.65 -12.97 -5.69
N PRO A 204 -7.11 -13.32 -6.87
CA PRO A 204 -5.77 -12.88 -7.27
C PRO A 204 -5.58 -11.37 -7.11
N GLY A 205 -4.49 -10.98 -6.45
CA GLY A 205 -4.15 -9.59 -6.12
C GLY A 205 -4.68 -9.09 -4.77
N ASP A 206 -5.62 -9.79 -4.12
CA ASP A 206 -5.93 -9.52 -2.71
C ASP A 206 -4.73 -9.83 -1.83
N ILE A 207 -4.66 -9.16 -0.68
CA ILE A 207 -3.52 -9.21 0.22
C ILE A 207 -3.98 -9.71 1.60
N HIS A 208 -3.20 -10.60 2.21
CA HIS A 208 -3.25 -10.78 3.67
C HIS A 208 -1.99 -10.16 4.28
N THR A 209 -2.15 -9.38 5.35
CA THR A 209 -1.02 -8.73 6.04
C THR A 209 -0.64 -9.49 7.31
N HIS A 210 0.42 -9.04 7.99
CA HIS A 210 0.94 -9.62 9.23
C HIS A 210 1.36 -11.08 9.08
N CYS A 211 1.93 -11.44 7.92
CA CYS A 211 2.27 -12.81 7.58
C CYS A 211 3.19 -13.48 8.61
N TYR A 212 4.11 -12.72 9.21
CA TYR A 212 5.04 -13.24 10.22
C TYR A 212 4.63 -12.91 11.67
N SER A 213 3.37 -12.52 11.88
CA SER A 213 2.83 -12.39 13.23
C SER A 213 2.59 -13.77 13.84
N THR A 214 2.89 -13.93 15.13
CA THR A 214 2.58 -15.16 15.88
C THR A 214 1.10 -15.51 15.96
N ARG A 215 0.21 -14.55 15.61
CA ARG A 215 -1.24 -14.74 15.54
C ARG A 215 -1.72 -15.30 14.20
N THR A 216 -0.86 -15.29 13.18
CA THR A 216 -1.18 -15.73 11.83
C THR A 216 -0.72 -17.18 11.67
N PRO A 217 -1.65 -18.14 11.54
CA PRO A 217 -1.33 -19.57 11.60
C PRO A 217 -0.78 -20.09 10.26
N LEU A 218 0.32 -19.51 9.76
CA LEU A 218 0.92 -19.92 8.49
C LEU A 218 1.70 -21.23 8.57
N MET A 219 2.15 -21.60 9.77
CA MET A 219 2.93 -22.79 10.05
C MET A 219 2.06 -23.85 10.73
N ASP A 220 2.37 -25.12 10.54
CA ASP A 220 1.83 -26.24 11.33
C ASP A 220 2.70 -26.53 12.57
N GLU A 221 2.39 -27.62 13.27
CA GLU A 221 3.09 -28.02 14.51
C GLU A 221 4.54 -28.49 14.26
N ASP A 222 4.92 -28.79 13.00
CA ASP A 222 6.24 -29.28 12.59
C ASP A 222 7.08 -28.16 11.93
N ASP A 223 6.73 -26.90 12.16
CA ASP A 223 7.35 -25.72 11.53
C ASP A 223 7.36 -25.79 9.99
N GLN A 224 6.34 -26.40 9.38
CA GLN A 224 6.14 -26.37 7.94
C GLN A 224 5.05 -25.38 7.56
N VAL A 225 5.26 -24.67 6.44
CA VAL A 225 4.23 -23.78 5.90
C VAL A 225 3.03 -24.62 5.46
N GLN A 226 1.85 -24.26 5.97
CA GLN A 226 0.58 -24.92 5.72
C GLN A 226 0.27 -25.03 4.22
N LYS A 227 -0.26 -26.16 3.77
CA LYS A 227 -0.55 -26.42 2.35
C LYS A 227 -1.50 -25.40 1.73
N TYR A 228 -2.50 -24.95 2.48
CA TYR A 228 -3.46 -23.96 2.00
C TYR A 228 -2.84 -22.57 1.78
N VAL A 229 -1.71 -22.26 2.44
CA VAL A 229 -0.94 -21.01 2.22
C VAL A 229 -0.22 -21.07 0.89
N TRP A 230 0.44 -22.18 0.57
CA TRP A 230 1.04 -22.39 -0.76
C TRP A 230 0.01 -22.34 -1.87
N ALA A 231 -1.14 -23.01 -1.69
CA ALA A 231 -2.24 -22.97 -2.64
C ALA A 231 -2.82 -21.55 -2.82
N ALA A 232 -2.84 -20.72 -1.78
CA ALA A 232 -3.24 -19.33 -1.90
C ALA A 232 -2.20 -18.52 -2.71
N ARG A 233 -0.91 -18.68 -2.41
CA ARG A 233 0.18 -18.02 -3.14
C ARG A 233 0.18 -18.37 -4.64
N GLU A 234 -0.03 -19.64 -4.99
CA GLU A 234 -0.14 -20.08 -6.39
C GLU A 234 -1.32 -19.44 -7.13
N ARG A 235 -2.40 -19.09 -6.40
CA ARG A 235 -3.54 -18.33 -6.94
C ARG A 235 -3.28 -16.81 -6.99
N GLY A 236 -2.13 -16.33 -6.53
CA GLY A 236 -1.76 -14.92 -6.55
C GLY A 236 -2.32 -14.11 -5.38
N ILE A 237 -2.50 -14.73 -4.22
CA ILE A 237 -2.83 -14.09 -2.92
C ILE A 237 -1.55 -13.79 -2.15
#